data_AF-A0A2E9I1D0-F1
#
_entry.id   AF-A0A2E9I1D0-F1
#
_cell.length_a   1.000
_cell.length_b   1.000
_cell.length_c   1.000
_cell.angle_alpha   90.00
_cell.angle_beta   90.00
_cell.angle_gamma   90.00
#
_symmetry.space_group_name_H-M   'P 1'
#
loop_
_entity.id
_entity.type
_entity.pdbx_description
1 polymer ?
#
loop_
_entity_poly.entity_id
_entity_poly.type
_entity_poly.pdbx_seq_one_letter_code
_entity_poly.pdbx_strand_id
1 'polypeptide(L)' 'VNGFPTGVEVSDTMVHGGPYPASTNFGATSVGTMAIRRFLRPVCYQNLPDELLPVDLR' A
#
# COMPACT_ATOMS: atom_id res chain seq x y z
N VAL A 1 20.98 15.13 -8.58
CA VAL A 1 19.93 14.77 -9.56
C VAL A 1 19.49 16.05 -10.24
N ASN A 2 19.43 16.10 -11.59
CA ASN A 2 19.08 17.28 -12.39
C ASN A 2 17.83 16.98 -13.25
N GLY A 3 16.64 17.04 -12.66
CA GLY A 3 15.37 16.79 -13.34
C GLY A 3 14.23 17.58 -12.70
N PHE A 4 13.07 17.60 -13.34
CA PHE A 4 11.87 18.28 -12.84
C PHE A 4 10.91 17.30 -12.14
N PRO A 5 10.17 17.74 -11.10
CA PRO A 5 9.31 16.87 -10.31
C PRO A 5 7.92 16.61 -10.94
N THR A 6 7.68 17.05 -12.17
CA THR A 6 6.36 17.00 -12.81
C THR A 6 5.94 15.62 -13.27
N GLY A 7 6.90 14.76 -13.64
CA GLY A 7 6.64 13.39 -14.04
C GLY A 7 6.33 12.51 -12.84
N VAL A 8 5.22 11.76 -12.91
CA VAL A 8 4.83 10.76 -11.90
C VAL A 8 4.74 9.40 -12.56
N GLU A 9 5.82 8.63 -12.47
CA GLU A 9 5.87 7.25 -12.99
C GLU A 9 4.96 6.30 -12.18
N VAL A 10 4.22 5.43 -12.87
CA VAL A 10 3.40 4.39 -12.23
C VAL A 10 4.23 3.12 -12.11
N SER A 11 5.00 3.02 -11.02
CA SER A 11 5.90 1.89 -10.75
C SER A 11 5.83 1.42 -9.29
N ASP A 12 6.50 0.32 -8.97
CA ASP A 12 6.57 -0.22 -7.60
C ASP A 12 7.24 0.71 -6.59
N THR A 13 8.16 1.55 -7.07
CA THR A 13 9.01 2.41 -6.23
C THR A 13 8.41 3.79 -5.97
N MET A 14 7.28 4.13 -6.59
CA MET A 14 6.68 5.46 -6.51
C MET A 14 6.17 5.81 -5.10
N VAL A 15 6.47 7.04 -4.67
CA VAL A 15 5.92 7.65 -3.45
C VAL A 15 5.25 8.97 -3.83
N HIS A 16 3.98 8.91 -4.24
CA HIS A 16 3.15 10.08 -4.49
C HIS A 16 2.29 10.38 -3.26
N GLY A 17 2.73 11.36 -2.48
CA GLY A 17 2.16 11.73 -1.20
C GLY A 17 3.16 12.59 -0.42
N GLY A 18 3.00 12.63 0.90
CA GLY A 18 3.90 13.38 1.78
C GLY A 18 3.19 13.83 3.06
N PRO A 19 3.89 14.55 3.95
CA PRO A 19 3.28 15.14 5.13
C PRO A 19 2.11 16.08 4.77
N TYR A 20 1.20 16.30 5.72
CA TYR A 20 0.13 17.28 5.59
C TYR A 20 0.71 18.68 5.25
N PRO A 21 0.16 19.43 4.26
CA PRO A 21 -1.12 19.21 3.58
C PRO A 21 -1.03 18.43 2.25
N ALA A 22 0.15 17.91 1.85
CA ALA A 22 0.28 17.18 0.59
C ALA A 22 -0.57 15.90 0.56
N SER A 23 -0.78 15.28 1.72
CA SER A 23 -1.69 14.16 1.92
C SER A 23 -2.31 14.23 3.32
N THR A 24 -3.47 13.59 3.48
CA THR A 24 -4.11 13.35 4.79
C THR A 24 -3.82 11.94 5.33
N ASN A 25 -3.08 11.14 4.58
CA ASN A 25 -2.73 9.76 4.95
C ASN A 25 -1.27 9.68 5.42
N PHE A 26 -1.05 9.12 6.61
CA PHE A 26 0.26 9.05 7.26
C PHE A 26 1.12 7.92 6.68
N GLY A 27 1.95 8.24 5.69
CA GLY A 27 2.98 7.33 5.15
C GLY A 27 2.56 6.47 3.96
N ALA A 28 1.33 6.61 3.46
CA ALA A 28 0.89 5.92 2.25
C ALA A 28 1.28 6.67 0.95
N THR A 29 1.31 5.94 -0.17
CA THR A 29 1.35 6.49 -1.53
C THR A 29 -0.01 6.35 -2.21
N SER A 30 -0.38 7.31 -3.05
CA SER A 30 -1.60 7.26 -3.88
C SER A 30 -1.36 6.76 -5.31
N VAL A 31 -0.10 6.70 -5.77
CA VAL A 31 0.34 6.17 -7.07
C VAL A 31 1.37 5.05 -6.86
N GLY A 32 1.41 4.08 -7.78
CA GLY A 32 2.28 2.92 -7.69
C GLY A 32 1.62 1.75 -6.96
N THR A 33 2.24 0.58 -7.02
CA THR A 33 1.61 -0.68 -6.56
C THR A 33 1.34 -0.71 -5.05
N MET A 34 2.16 -0.02 -4.25
CA MET A 34 1.95 0.08 -2.81
C MET A 34 0.65 0.80 -2.43
N ALA A 35 0.04 1.56 -3.35
CA ALA A 35 -1.22 2.25 -3.12
C ALA A 35 -2.39 1.30 -2.79
N ILE A 36 -2.31 0.02 -3.17
CA ILE A 36 -3.31 -1.00 -2.82
C ILE A 36 -3.45 -1.19 -1.30
N ARG A 37 -2.36 -1.01 -0.54
CA ARG A 37 -2.35 -1.21 0.93
C ARG A 37 -3.29 -0.28 1.67
N ARG A 38 -3.71 0.84 1.07
CA ARG A 38 -4.71 1.77 1.64
C ARG A 38 -6.10 1.15 1.78
N PHE A 39 -6.36 0.04 1.08
CA PHE A 39 -7.66 -0.64 1.04
C PHE A 39 -7.61 -2.03 1.68
N LEU A 40 -6.52 -2.37 2.37
CA LEU A 40 -6.32 -3.64 3.04
C LEU A 40 -6.28 -3.45 4.55
N ARG A 41 -6.66 -4.51 5.28
CA ARG A 41 -6.44 -4.62 6.73
C ARG A 41 -5.98 -6.05 7.05
N PRO A 42 -5.00 -6.24 7.94
CA PRO A 42 -4.59 -7.57 8.36
C PRO A 42 -5.66 -8.23 9.24
N VAL A 43 -5.74 -9.56 9.18
CA VAL A 43 -6.56 -10.41 10.06
C VAL A 43 -5.69 -11.57 10.53
N CYS A 44 -5.73 -11.88 11.83
CA CYS A 44 -4.99 -13.00 12.42
C CYS A 44 -5.93 -14.16 12.72
N TYR A 45 -5.50 -15.38 12.43
CA TYR A 45 -6.23 -16.62 12.71
C TYR A 45 -5.38 -17.50 13.63
N GLN A 46 -5.95 -17.98 14.74
CA GLN A 46 -5.23 -18.80 15.72
C GLN A 46 -6.04 -20.07 16.01
N ASN A 47 -5.37 -21.22 15.98
CA ASN A 47 -5.96 -22.53 16.24
C ASN A 47 -7.22 -22.83 15.40
N LEU A 48 -7.23 -22.37 14.14
CA LEU A 48 -8.31 -22.63 13.20
C LEU A 48 -7.99 -23.91 12.41
N PRO A 49 -8.94 -24.86 12.27
CA PRO A 49 -8.76 -26.02 11.40
C PRO A 49 -8.44 -25.60 9.95
N ASP A 50 -7.57 -26.35 9.26
CA ASP A 50 -7.12 -26.02 7.89
C ASP A 50 -8.28 -25.85 6.90
N GLU A 51 -9.33 -26.68 7.03
CA GLU A 51 -10.53 -26.62 6.20
C GLU A 51 -11.34 -25.32 6.36
N LEU A 52 -11.10 -24.56 7.42
CA LEU A 52 -11.75 -23.28 7.71
C LEU A 52 -10.85 -22.06 7.45
N LEU A 53 -9.54 -22.25 7.20
CA LEU A 53 -8.65 -21.14 6.83
C LEU A 53 -9.13 -20.47 5.52
N PRO A 54 -8.88 -19.17 5.31
CA PRO A 54 -8.99 -18.55 4.00
C PRO A 54 -8.08 -19.27 2.99
N VAL A 55 -8.46 -19.31 1.71
CA VAL A 55 -7.66 -19.98 0.66
C VAL A 55 -6.23 -19.44 0.59
N ASP A 56 -6.03 -18.14 0.85
CA ASP A 56 -4.72 -17.49 0.84
C ASP A 56 -3.79 -17.95 1.98
N LEU A 57 -4.31 -18.68 2.98
CA LEU A 57 -3.59 -19.18 4.15
C LEU A 57 -3.68 -20.71 4.31
N ARG A 58 -4.35 -21.42 3.39
CA ARG A 58 -4.39 -22.89 3.35
C ARG A 58 -3.13 -23.48 2.74
#